data_AF-A0A914J5V2-F1
#
_entry.id   AF-A0A914J5V2-F1
#
_cell.length_a   1.000
_cell.length_b   1.000
_cell.length_c   1.000
_cell.angle_alpha   90.00
_cell.angle_beta   90.00
_cell.angle_gamma   90.00
#
_symmetry.space_group_name_H-M   'P 1'
#
loop_
_entity.id
_entity.type
_entity.pdbx_description
1 polymer ?
#
loop_
_entity_poly.entity_id
_entity_poly.type
_entity_poly.pdbx_seq_one_letter_code
_entity_poly.pdbx_strand_id
1 'polypeptide(L)'
;MAFRRLLPALRSHSTAFSTKVVCRRLGPISSVKQQCLPVLRCYNRPFSSEAFLESRHQFLYLPMPRNKFDVVINDIDELELEAIGKIHHVENLGPGSFTTPSFPATGHILGPNNRFMIPLVCQVVGSPKEPVNVWFLVDTRATVTYLTMKTMHAIFGPEADTMGDLRFLIHIQDQRSVIDCEVSKRHFKEVNILGAYALRKLKLSMRMDWDQDMFQLYQDQANQKDESPIRKA
;
A
#
# COMPACT_ATOMS: atom_id res chain seq x y z
N MET A 1 25.59 35.67 36.78
CA MET A 1 24.54 35.27 37.74
C MET A 1 24.08 33.87 37.38
N ALA A 2 24.37 32.91 38.25
CA ALA A 2 23.98 31.52 38.12
C ALA A 2 22.61 31.31 38.80
N PHE A 3 21.73 30.49 38.22
CA PHE A 3 20.63 29.90 38.97
C PHE A 3 20.56 28.39 38.71
N ARG A 4 20.67 27.66 39.81
CA ARG A 4 20.66 26.20 39.94
C ARG A 4 19.24 25.65 39.89
N ARG A 5 19.13 24.47 39.27
CA ARG A 5 18.37 23.24 39.61
C ARG A 5 17.18 23.36 40.57
N LEU A 6 16.09 22.67 40.20
CA LEU A 6 15.46 21.60 41.00
C LEU A 6 14.57 20.72 40.10
N LEU A 7 14.90 19.43 40.01
CA LEU A 7 14.05 18.34 39.51
C LEU A 7 13.45 17.62 40.73
N PRO A 8 12.23 17.05 40.62
CA PRO A 8 11.84 15.89 41.41
C PRO A 8 11.82 14.61 40.56
N ALA A 9 12.31 13.55 41.18
CA ALA A 9 12.36 12.18 40.72
C ALA A 9 11.09 11.39 41.08
N LEU A 10 11.07 10.11 40.64
CA LEU A 10 10.22 8.96 41.01
C LEU A 10 9.01 8.73 40.07
N ARG A 11 8.69 7.53 39.58
CA ARG A 11 9.13 6.16 39.88
C ARG A 11 8.81 5.22 38.70
N SER A 12 9.68 4.23 38.50
CA SER A 12 9.60 3.11 37.58
C SER A 12 8.67 1.98 38.06
N HIS A 13 7.88 1.39 37.17
CA HIS A 13 7.42 0.01 37.30
C HIS A 13 7.82 -0.77 36.04
N SER A 14 8.92 -1.50 36.13
CA SER A 14 9.36 -2.52 35.18
C SER A 14 9.04 -3.87 35.79
N THR A 15 8.16 -4.64 35.16
CA THR A 15 7.89 -6.04 35.48
C THR A 15 8.82 -6.93 34.66
N ALA A 16 10.02 -7.15 35.18
CA ALA A 16 10.94 -8.16 34.66
C ALA A 16 10.52 -9.54 35.17
N PHE A 17 10.12 -10.44 34.26
CA PHE A 17 9.94 -11.86 34.57
C PHE A 17 11.32 -12.53 34.71
N SER A 18 11.62 -12.98 35.92
CA SER A 18 12.84 -13.72 36.26
C SER A 18 12.74 -15.17 35.79
N THR A 19 13.58 -15.55 34.83
CA THR A 19 13.89 -16.95 34.54
C THR A 19 15.08 -17.37 35.42
N LYS A 20 14.83 -18.22 36.42
CA LYS A 20 15.90 -18.85 37.21
C LYS A 20 16.56 -19.93 36.36
N VAL A 21 17.81 -19.66 35.94
CA VAL A 21 18.72 -20.69 35.41
C VAL A 21 19.40 -21.36 36.60
N VAL A 22 19.10 -22.63 36.84
CA VAL A 22 19.83 -23.46 37.82
C VAL A 22 20.92 -24.22 37.07
N CYS A 23 22.15 -23.69 37.09
CA CYS A 23 23.33 -24.45 36.69
C CYS A 23 23.77 -25.36 37.85
N ARG A 24 23.67 -26.69 37.68
CA ARG A 24 24.37 -27.65 38.53
C ARG A 24 25.62 -28.16 37.82
N ARG A 25 26.71 -28.25 38.60
CA ARG A 25 28.06 -28.66 38.20
C ARG A 25 28.09 -30.07 37.58
N LEU A 26 28.90 -30.20 36.55
CA LEU A 26 29.27 -31.45 35.88
C LEU A 26 30.30 -32.23 36.70
N GLY A 27 30.08 -33.54 36.83
CA GLY A 27 31.07 -34.57 37.18
C GLY A 27 31.07 -35.67 36.11
N PRO A 28 32.13 -36.50 36.00
CA PRO A 28 32.53 -37.04 34.70
C PRO A 28 31.94 -38.42 34.34
N ILE A 29 31.57 -38.53 33.05
CA ILE A 29 31.75 -39.63 32.09
C ILE A 29 31.45 -41.07 32.55
N SER A 30 30.37 -41.65 32.01
CA SER A 30 30.43 -42.94 31.28
C SER A 30 29.10 -43.27 30.60
N SER A 31 29.16 -43.40 29.27
CA SER A 31 28.35 -44.25 28.36
C SER A 31 26.86 -44.49 28.66
N VAL A 32 25.99 -44.11 27.71
CA VAL A 32 25.09 -44.97 26.91
C VAL A 32 24.04 -44.09 26.21
N LYS A 33 23.79 -44.45 24.95
CA LYS A 33 22.82 -43.95 23.97
C LYS A 33 21.46 -43.51 24.55
N GLN A 34 20.91 -42.38 24.09
CA GLN A 34 19.64 -42.25 23.35
C GLN A 34 19.14 -40.79 23.27
N GLN A 35 18.42 -40.53 22.18
CA GLN A 35 17.83 -39.27 21.72
C GLN A 35 16.96 -38.56 22.76
N CYS A 36 16.82 -37.23 22.63
CA CYS A 36 15.53 -36.55 22.79
C CYS A 36 15.60 -35.13 22.16
N LEU A 37 14.95 -34.97 21.00
CA LEU A 37 14.52 -33.67 20.46
C LEU A 37 13.41 -33.10 21.38
N PRO A 38 13.39 -31.79 21.66
CA PRO A 38 12.28 -31.20 22.41
C PRO A 38 11.00 -31.17 21.56
N VAL A 39 10.05 -32.02 21.92
CA VAL A 39 8.65 -31.96 21.49
C VAL A 39 8.01 -30.72 22.12
N LEU A 40 7.69 -29.71 21.31
CA LEU A 40 6.79 -28.62 21.69
C LEU A 40 5.40 -29.22 21.95
N ARG A 41 5.08 -29.46 23.23
CA ARG A 41 3.72 -29.76 23.67
C ARG A 41 2.87 -28.49 23.59
N CYS A 42 2.10 -28.35 22.52
CA CYS A 42 0.93 -27.49 22.51
C CYS A 42 -0.05 -28.02 23.57
N TYR A 43 -0.33 -27.23 24.60
CA TYR A 43 -1.37 -27.51 25.58
C TYR A 43 -2.74 -27.41 24.89
N ASN A 44 -3.30 -28.55 24.50
CA ASN A 44 -4.73 -28.68 24.21
C ASN A 44 -5.51 -28.47 25.52
N ARG A 45 -6.02 -27.26 25.75
CA ARG A 45 -7.19 -27.08 26.61
C ARG A 45 -8.44 -27.22 25.73
N PRO A 46 -9.40 -28.09 26.08
CA PRO A 46 -10.69 -28.12 25.42
C PRO A 46 -11.40 -26.79 25.68
N PHE A 47 -11.68 -26.06 24.61
CA PHE A 47 -12.45 -24.81 24.62
C PHE A 47 -13.92 -25.18 24.89
N SER A 48 -14.35 -25.08 26.14
CA SER A 48 -15.74 -25.34 26.54
C SER A 48 -16.67 -24.29 25.90
N SER A 49 -17.58 -24.76 25.06
CA SER A 49 -18.41 -23.99 24.11
C SER A 49 -19.63 -23.28 24.70
N GLU A 50 -19.69 -23.04 26.01
CA GLU A 50 -20.95 -22.61 26.67
C GLU A 50 -20.90 -21.25 27.38
N ALA A 51 -19.87 -20.43 27.15
CA ALA A 51 -19.77 -19.09 27.78
C ALA A 51 -19.43 -17.95 26.80
N PHE A 52 -19.80 -18.06 25.53
CA PHE A 52 -19.60 -16.99 24.53
C PHE A 52 -20.76 -16.92 23.53
N LEU A 53 -21.98 -16.93 24.05
CA LEU A 53 -23.23 -16.89 23.28
C LEU A 53 -24.07 -15.64 23.59
N GLU A 54 -23.43 -14.53 23.94
CA GLU A 54 -24.08 -13.21 23.97
C GLU A 54 -23.20 -12.18 23.24
N SER A 55 -23.84 -11.46 22.31
CA SER A 55 -23.31 -10.39 21.45
C SER A 55 -22.39 -10.77 20.26
N ARG A 56 -22.80 -11.74 19.44
CA ARG A 56 -22.42 -11.71 18.01
C ARG A 56 -23.35 -10.76 17.25
N HIS A 57 -23.14 -9.45 17.41
CA HIS A 57 -23.40 -8.56 16.29
C HIS A 57 -22.39 -8.93 15.21
N GLN A 58 -22.81 -9.85 14.36
CA GLN A 58 -22.12 -10.17 13.13
C GLN A 58 -22.23 -8.91 12.27
N PHE A 59 -21.30 -7.96 12.47
CA PHE A 59 -21.08 -6.88 11.53
C PHE A 59 -20.68 -7.56 10.23
N LEU A 60 -21.67 -7.82 9.38
CA LEU A 60 -21.46 -8.02 7.96
C LEU A 60 -20.80 -6.74 7.47
N TYR A 61 -19.46 -6.72 7.45
CA TYR A 61 -18.68 -5.66 6.83
C TYR A 61 -18.95 -5.72 5.33
N LEU A 62 -20.08 -5.14 4.92
CA LEU A 62 -20.35 -4.88 3.53
C LEU A 62 -19.24 -3.94 3.01
N PRO A 63 -18.71 -4.18 1.80
CA PRO A 63 -17.72 -3.28 1.24
C PRO A 63 -18.27 -1.86 1.22
N MET A 64 -17.45 -0.88 1.63
CA MET A 64 -17.87 0.52 1.67
C MET A 64 -18.38 0.93 0.29
N PRO A 65 -19.63 1.41 0.17
CA PRO A 65 -20.15 1.90 -1.09
C PRO A 65 -19.26 3.02 -1.64
N ARG A 66 -18.98 3.02 -2.95
CA ARG A 66 -18.11 4.01 -3.63
C ARG A 66 -18.50 5.47 -3.35
N ASN A 67 -19.80 5.74 -3.23
CA ASN A 67 -20.32 7.07 -2.94
C ASN A 67 -20.12 7.51 -1.48
N LYS A 68 -19.74 6.58 -0.59
CA LYS A 68 -19.43 6.84 0.82
C LYS A 68 -17.93 6.81 1.12
N PHE A 69 -17.09 6.49 0.13
CA PHE A 69 -15.65 6.56 0.30
C PHE A 69 -15.23 8.03 0.49
N ASP A 70 -14.66 8.30 1.65
CA ASP A 70 -14.22 9.62 2.08
C ASP A 70 -13.03 9.42 3.02
N VAL A 71 -11.82 9.62 2.50
CA VAL A 71 -10.58 9.51 3.26
C VAL A 71 -10.04 10.91 3.50
N VAL A 72 -9.63 11.17 4.74
CA VAL A 72 -8.98 12.43 5.11
C VAL A 72 -7.49 12.31 4.83
N ILE A 73 -7.00 13.13 3.90
CA ILE A 73 -5.58 13.22 3.53
C ILE A 73 -5.22 14.71 3.61
N ASN A 74 -4.59 15.09 4.72
CA ASN A 74 -4.23 16.49 4.99
C ASN A 74 -2.72 16.73 4.90
N ASP A 75 -1.95 15.65 4.72
CA ASP A 75 -0.49 15.62 4.70
C ASP A 75 0.09 15.55 3.28
N ILE A 76 -0.76 15.47 2.26
CA ILE A 76 -0.37 15.52 0.84
C ILE A 76 -1.25 16.54 0.16
N ASP A 77 -0.66 17.66 -0.24
CA ASP A 77 -1.27 18.69 -1.06
C ASP A 77 -0.50 18.85 -2.38
N GLU A 78 -0.84 19.88 -3.16
CA GLU A 78 -0.14 20.14 -4.42
C GLU A 78 1.33 20.52 -4.24
N LEU A 79 1.69 21.20 -3.15
CA LEU A 79 3.07 21.60 -2.87
C LEU A 79 3.92 20.38 -2.52
N GLU A 80 3.36 19.46 -1.73
CA GLU A 80 3.99 18.21 -1.39
C GLU A 80 4.18 17.34 -2.65
N LEU A 81 3.16 17.23 -3.53
CA LEU A 81 3.29 16.53 -4.81
C LEU A 81 4.40 17.11 -5.70
N GLU A 82 4.55 18.44 -5.73
CA GLU A 82 5.62 19.10 -6.47
C GLU A 82 7.00 18.80 -5.84
N ALA A 83 7.10 18.84 -4.50
CA ALA A 83 8.32 18.52 -3.79
C ALA A 83 8.76 17.06 -4.03
N ILE A 84 7.84 16.12 -3.94
CA ILE A 84 8.05 14.70 -4.24
C ILE A 84 8.57 14.54 -5.67
N GLY A 85 7.92 15.20 -6.64
CA GLY A 85 8.32 15.13 -8.04
C GLY A 85 9.75 15.65 -8.28
N LYS A 86 10.15 16.72 -7.59
CA LYS A 86 11.52 17.26 -7.64
C LYS A 86 12.54 16.30 -7.02
N ILE A 87 12.25 15.75 -5.84
CA ILE A 87 13.14 14.86 -5.10
C ILE A 87 13.42 13.58 -5.90
N HIS A 88 12.38 13.02 -6.54
CA HIS A 88 12.48 11.75 -7.27
C HIS A 88 12.71 11.92 -8.78
N HIS A 89 12.89 13.16 -9.25
CA HIS A 89 13.10 13.50 -10.66
C HIS A 89 11.98 12.98 -11.59
N VAL A 90 10.74 12.95 -11.09
CA VAL A 90 9.54 12.61 -11.87
C VAL A 90 8.47 13.66 -11.59
N GLU A 91 8.40 14.66 -12.46
CA GLU A 91 7.42 15.75 -12.35
C GLU A 91 5.98 15.22 -12.46
N ASN A 92 5.12 15.61 -11.51
CA ASN A 92 3.70 15.29 -11.57
C ASN A 92 3.04 16.04 -12.72
N LEU A 93 2.30 15.31 -13.56
CA LEU A 93 1.69 15.76 -14.81
C LEU A 93 2.70 16.19 -15.89
N GLY A 94 3.98 15.88 -15.70
CA GLY A 94 5.01 16.04 -16.73
C GLY A 94 4.93 14.95 -17.81
N PRO A 95 5.68 15.09 -18.91
CA PRO A 95 5.69 14.13 -20.01
C PRO A 95 6.04 12.72 -19.55
N GLY A 96 5.25 11.74 -19.99
CA GLY A 96 5.45 10.31 -19.69
C GLY A 96 5.54 9.49 -20.97
N SER A 97 6.18 8.33 -20.87
CA SER A 97 6.26 7.37 -21.97
C SER A 97 6.01 5.96 -21.45
N PHE A 98 5.14 5.20 -22.12
CA PHE A 98 4.95 3.80 -21.78
C PHE A 98 6.24 3.01 -22.00
N THR A 99 6.57 2.16 -21.03
CA THR A 99 7.79 1.36 -21.03
C THR A 99 7.45 -0.11 -21.22
N THR A 100 8.40 -0.88 -21.75
CA THR A 100 8.30 -2.34 -21.85
C THR A 100 9.57 -2.95 -21.26
N PRO A 101 9.47 -3.70 -20.15
CA PRO A 101 8.24 -4.07 -19.43
C PRO A 101 7.62 -2.88 -18.67
N SER A 102 6.30 -2.90 -18.50
CA SER A 102 5.53 -1.83 -17.84
C SER A 102 5.62 -1.85 -16.30
N PHE A 103 6.03 -2.99 -15.74
CA PHE A 103 6.30 -3.20 -14.32
C PHE A 103 7.61 -4.00 -14.17
N PRO A 104 8.37 -3.84 -13.07
CA PRO A 104 8.01 -3.15 -11.82
C PRO A 104 8.03 -1.62 -11.93
N ALA A 105 7.18 -0.96 -11.15
CA ALA A 105 7.20 0.48 -10.93
C ALA A 105 7.63 0.77 -9.48
N THR A 106 8.55 1.71 -9.29
CA THR A 106 9.09 2.08 -7.98
C THR A 106 8.34 3.28 -7.41
N GLY A 107 7.94 3.18 -6.15
CA GLY A 107 7.35 4.25 -5.37
C GLY A 107 8.08 4.45 -4.04
N HIS A 108 7.63 5.46 -3.29
CA HIS A 108 8.24 5.93 -2.06
C HIS A 108 7.24 5.91 -0.91
N ILE A 109 7.74 5.63 0.29
CA ILE A 109 6.97 5.66 1.54
C ILE A 109 7.23 7.01 2.18
N LEU A 110 6.22 7.88 2.22
CA LEU A 110 6.38 9.26 2.63
C LEU A 110 5.82 9.54 4.02
N GLY A 111 6.60 10.30 4.78
CA GLY A 111 6.21 10.91 6.04
C GLY A 111 5.88 9.91 7.15
N PRO A 112 5.52 10.42 8.34
CA PRO A 112 5.21 9.58 9.51
C PRO A 112 3.93 8.75 9.34
N ASN A 113 3.09 9.10 8.36
CA ASN A 113 1.85 8.39 8.04
C ASN A 113 2.06 7.23 7.05
N ASN A 114 3.31 6.95 6.63
CA ASN A 114 3.68 5.88 5.71
C ASN A 114 2.85 5.88 4.42
N ARG A 115 2.81 7.03 3.74
CA ARG A 115 2.03 7.20 2.51
C ARG A 115 2.76 6.57 1.33
N PHE A 116 2.18 5.52 0.75
CA PHE A 116 2.72 4.81 -0.41
C PHE A 116 2.45 5.59 -1.69
N MET A 117 3.38 6.46 -2.08
CA MET A 117 3.27 7.29 -3.29
C MET A 117 4.02 6.67 -4.46
N ILE A 118 3.40 6.62 -5.63
CA ILE A 118 4.02 6.04 -6.83
C ILE A 118 3.71 6.84 -8.08
N PRO A 119 4.71 7.18 -8.92
CA PRO A 119 4.47 7.75 -10.23
C PRO A 119 4.11 6.64 -11.22
N LEU A 120 3.02 6.82 -11.96
CA LEU A 120 2.61 5.94 -13.05
C LEU A 120 2.29 6.76 -14.28
N VAL A 121 2.64 6.25 -15.47
CA VAL A 121 2.31 6.90 -16.74
C VAL A 121 0.84 6.65 -17.06
N CYS A 122 0.09 7.71 -17.36
CA CYS A 122 -1.32 7.65 -17.68
C CYS A 122 -1.65 8.33 -19.02
N GLN A 123 -2.65 7.81 -19.74
CA GLN A 123 -3.18 8.41 -20.96
C GLN A 123 -4.69 8.12 -21.06
N VAL A 124 -5.49 9.05 -21.58
CA VAL A 124 -6.91 8.78 -21.84
C VAL A 124 -7.04 7.74 -22.96
N VAL A 125 -7.95 6.78 -22.79
CA VAL A 125 -8.26 5.80 -23.84
C VAL A 125 -8.84 6.50 -25.07
N GLY A 126 -8.21 6.30 -26.23
CA GLY A 126 -8.64 6.89 -27.50
C GLY A 126 -8.29 8.36 -27.70
N SER A 127 -7.50 8.95 -26.78
CA SER A 127 -7.02 10.33 -26.93
C SER A 127 -5.70 10.37 -27.72
N PRO A 128 -5.51 11.37 -28.62
CA PRO A 128 -4.24 11.61 -29.28
C PRO A 128 -3.21 12.32 -28.38
N LYS A 129 -3.60 12.75 -27.16
CA LYS A 129 -2.71 13.45 -26.23
C LYS A 129 -1.59 12.53 -25.74
N GLU A 130 -0.42 13.09 -25.49
CA GLU A 130 0.72 12.34 -24.98
C GLU A 130 0.45 11.80 -23.57
N PRO A 131 1.04 10.65 -23.20
CA PRO A 131 0.99 10.15 -21.84
C PRO A 131 1.67 11.11 -20.86
N VAL A 132 1.18 11.15 -19.62
CA VAL A 132 1.73 12.00 -18.55
C VAL A 132 2.03 11.17 -17.30
N ASN A 133 3.02 11.59 -16.51
CA ASN A 133 3.28 10.98 -15.21
C ASN A 133 2.24 11.46 -14.20
N VAL A 134 1.60 10.55 -13.48
CA VAL A 134 0.65 10.88 -12.43
C VAL A 134 1.11 10.22 -11.14
N TRP A 135 1.30 11.03 -10.09
CA TRP A 135 1.57 10.52 -8.76
C TRP A 135 0.28 10.05 -8.09
N PHE A 136 0.29 8.80 -7.63
CA PHE A 136 -0.82 8.16 -6.93
C PHE A 136 -0.44 7.81 -5.50
N LEU A 137 -1.37 8.06 -4.58
CA LEU A 137 -1.41 7.38 -3.30
C LEU A 137 -2.02 5.99 -3.48
N VAL A 138 -1.30 4.94 -3.11
CA VAL A 138 -1.84 3.58 -3.09
C VAL A 138 -2.69 3.39 -1.82
N ASP A 139 -4.00 3.24 -1.98
CA ASP A 139 -4.93 3.00 -0.86
C ASP A 139 -5.89 1.84 -1.20
N THR A 140 -5.66 0.69 -0.57
CA THR A 140 -6.46 -0.53 -0.78
C THR A 140 -7.86 -0.43 -0.18
N ARG A 141 -8.14 0.58 0.64
CA ARG A 141 -9.50 0.87 1.14
C ARG A 141 -10.36 1.53 0.06
N ALA A 142 -9.72 2.20 -0.90
CA ALA A 142 -10.40 2.74 -2.08
C ALA A 142 -10.74 1.58 -3.03
N THR A 143 -12.03 1.37 -3.28
CA THR A 143 -12.47 0.29 -4.18
C THR A 143 -12.20 0.59 -5.65
N VAL A 144 -12.06 1.87 -6.03
CA VAL A 144 -11.75 2.33 -7.39
C VAL A 144 -10.61 3.35 -7.35
N THR A 145 -10.06 3.65 -8.52
CA THR A 145 -9.04 4.69 -8.67
C THR A 145 -9.70 6.06 -8.80
N TYR A 146 -9.15 7.07 -8.13
CA TYR A 146 -9.64 8.44 -8.16
C TYR A 146 -8.59 9.38 -8.74
N LEU A 147 -8.99 10.28 -9.65
CA LEU A 147 -8.12 11.32 -10.21
C LEU A 147 -8.57 12.70 -9.74
N THR A 148 -7.62 13.60 -9.48
CA THR A 148 -7.95 15.00 -9.14
C THR A 148 -8.47 15.73 -10.36
N MET A 149 -9.21 16.82 -10.17
CA MET A 149 -9.62 17.68 -11.29
C MET A 149 -8.41 18.22 -12.06
N LYS A 150 -7.30 18.51 -11.38
CA LYS A 150 -6.05 18.94 -12.02
C LYS A 150 -5.50 17.87 -12.98
N THR A 151 -5.45 16.62 -12.54
CA THR A 151 -5.09 15.49 -13.41
C THR A 151 -6.10 15.33 -14.54
N MET A 152 -7.40 15.46 -14.27
CA MET A 152 -8.43 15.38 -15.30
C MET A 152 -8.21 16.44 -16.40
N HIS A 153 -7.94 17.69 -16.04
CA HIS A 153 -7.62 18.73 -17.02
C HIS A 153 -6.35 18.43 -17.83
N ALA A 154 -5.32 17.86 -17.20
CA ALA A 154 -4.09 17.51 -17.90
C ALA A 154 -4.33 16.44 -18.99
N ILE A 155 -5.09 15.38 -18.66
CA ILE A 155 -5.24 14.24 -19.59
C ILE A 155 -6.44 14.43 -20.54
N PHE A 156 -7.56 14.99 -20.07
CA PHE A 156 -8.77 15.23 -20.88
C PHE A 156 -8.80 16.59 -21.54
N GLY A 157 -8.30 17.65 -20.88
CA GLY A 157 -8.39 19.03 -21.37
C GLY A 157 -9.55 19.82 -20.73
N PRO A 158 -10.02 20.89 -21.40
CA PRO A 158 -11.18 21.67 -20.97
C PRO A 158 -12.47 20.82 -20.84
N GLU A 159 -12.54 19.69 -21.56
CA GLU A 159 -13.68 18.78 -21.52
C GLU A 159 -13.90 18.16 -20.12
N ALA A 160 -12.86 18.13 -19.28
CA ALA A 160 -12.92 17.63 -17.91
C ALA A 160 -14.03 18.31 -17.06
N ASP A 161 -14.31 19.60 -17.28
CA ASP A 161 -15.34 20.34 -16.54
C ASP A 161 -16.75 19.77 -16.74
N THR A 162 -16.98 19.16 -17.90
CA THR A 162 -18.27 18.55 -18.24
C THR A 162 -18.40 17.10 -17.79
N MET A 163 -17.30 16.50 -17.32
CA MET A 163 -17.26 15.07 -16.97
C MET A 163 -17.85 14.78 -15.58
N GLY A 164 -17.92 15.75 -14.66
CA GLY A 164 -18.65 15.60 -13.38
C GLY A 164 -18.37 14.28 -12.63
N ASP A 165 -19.44 13.61 -12.18
CA ASP A 165 -19.40 12.30 -11.49
C ASP A 165 -19.29 11.10 -12.47
N LEU A 166 -18.97 11.34 -13.75
CA LEU A 166 -18.85 10.26 -14.73
C LEU A 166 -17.61 9.42 -14.49
N ARG A 167 -17.75 8.15 -14.87
CA ARG A 167 -16.62 7.22 -14.96
C ARG A 167 -15.91 7.38 -16.28
N PHE A 168 -14.59 7.25 -16.23
CA PHE A 168 -13.74 7.38 -17.40
C PHE A 168 -12.63 6.33 -17.39
N LEU A 169 -12.12 6.04 -18.58
CA LEU A 169 -11.14 5.00 -18.81
C LEU A 169 -9.79 5.63 -19.14
N ILE A 170 -8.74 5.16 -18.47
CA ILE A 170 -7.35 5.55 -18.76
C ILE A 170 -6.49 4.32 -18.97
N HIS A 171 -5.45 4.45 -19.79
CA HIS A 171 -4.31 3.55 -19.83
C HIS A 171 -3.38 3.87 -18.66
N ILE A 172 -2.86 2.85 -17.97
CA ILE A 172 -1.85 2.99 -16.90
C ILE A 172 -0.64 2.11 -17.23
N GLN A 173 0.55 2.72 -17.31
CA GLN A 173 1.87 2.12 -17.63
C GLN A 173 1.99 1.41 -18.98
N ASP A 174 0.89 0.97 -19.57
CA ASP A 174 0.80 0.26 -20.84
C ASP A 174 -0.53 0.56 -21.53
N GLN A 175 -0.51 0.64 -22.87
CA GLN A 175 -1.68 0.89 -23.71
C GLN A 175 -2.73 -0.24 -23.62
N ARG A 176 -2.36 -1.45 -23.17
CA ARG A 176 -3.36 -2.53 -22.97
C ARG A 176 -4.00 -2.49 -21.59
N SER A 177 -3.42 -1.74 -20.67
CA SER A 177 -3.79 -1.71 -19.25
C SER A 177 -4.81 -0.63 -18.96
N VAL A 178 -6.07 -0.90 -19.29
CA VAL A 178 -7.19 0.05 -19.13
C VAL A 178 -7.81 -0.01 -17.73
N ILE A 179 -7.90 1.11 -17.02
CA ILE A 179 -8.46 1.25 -15.67
C ILE A 179 -9.67 2.19 -15.68
N ASP A 180 -10.68 1.84 -14.87
CA ASP A 180 -11.86 2.64 -14.59
C ASP A 180 -11.59 3.58 -13.41
N CYS A 181 -11.90 4.86 -13.58
CA CYS A 181 -11.58 5.93 -12.67
C CYS A 181 -12.79 6.84 -12.40
N GLU A 182 -12.79 7.45 -11.21
CA GLU A 182 -13.75 8.47 -10.79
C GLU A 182 -13.01 9.76 -10.41
N VAL A 183 -13.73 10.88 -10.31
CA VAL A 183 -13.15 12.16 -9.85
C VAL A 183 -12.99 12.14 -8.32
N SER A 184 -11.86 12.65 -7.85
CA SER A 184 -11.55 12.81 -6.44
C SER A 184 -12.45 13.89 -5.83
N LYS A 185 -12.95 13.65 -4.61
CA LYS A 185 -13.97 14.49 -3.99
C LYS A 185 -13.70 14.70 -2.51
N ARG A 186 -14.39 15.69 -1.92
CA ARG A 186 -14.37 15.96 -0.46
C ARG A 186 -12.95 16.12 0.07
N HIS A 187 -12.56 15.33 1.08
CA HIS A 187 -11.29 15.46 1.81
C HIS A 187 -10.07 14.89 1.08
N PHE A 188 -10.25 14.37 -0.14
CA PHE A 188 -9.14 13.87 -0.96
C PHE A 188 -9.16 14.45 -2.38
N LYS A 189 -9.84 15.57 -2.60
CA LYS A 189 -9.99 16.22 -3.92
C LYS A 189 -8.65 16.59 -4.59
N GLU A 190 -7.58 16.72 -3.81
CA GLU A 190 -6.25 17.16 -4.25
C GLU A 190 -5.24 16.00 -4.42
N VAL A 191 -5.66 14.75 -4.18
CA VAL A 191 -4.78 13.57 -4.25
C VAL A 191 -5.34 12.52 -5.20
N ASN A 192 -4.53 12.05 -6.15
CA ASN A 192 -4.90 10.89 -6.97
C ASN A 192 -4.74 9.61 -6.13
N ILE A 193 -5.72 8.72 -6.16
CA ILE A 193 -5.71 7.48 -5.38
C ILE A 193 -5.72 6.28 -6.33
N LEU A 194 -4.74 5.39 -6.20
CA LEU A 194 -4.75 4.09 -6.87
C LEU A 194 -5.46 3.07 -5.98
N GLY A 195 -6.68 2.70 -6.37
CA GLY A 195 -7.54 1.82 -5.59
C GLY A 195 -7.29 0.33 -5.82
N ALA A 196 -7.91 -0.49 -4.97
CA ALA A 196 -7.80 -1.94 -4.98
C ALA A 196 -8.26 -2.60 -6.29
N TYR A 197 -9.25 -2.02 -6.99
CA TYR A 197 -9.68 -2.56 -8.28
C TYR A 197 -8.57 -2.49 -9.34
N ALA A 198 -7.81 -1.39 -9.40
CA ALA A 198 -6.70 -1.25 -10.33
C ALA A 198 -5.57 -2.22 -10.00
N LEU A 199 -5.18 -2.33 -8.73
CA LEU A 199 -4.17 -3.28 -8.27
C LEU A 199 -4.54 -4.72 -8.68
N ARG A 200 -5.79 -5.12 -8.44
CA ARG A 200 -6.30 -6.45 -8.84
C ARG A 200 -6.31 -6.63 -10.36
N LYS A 201 -6.82 -5.65 -11.12
CA LYS A 201 -6.95 -5.73 -12.57
C LYS A 201 -5.59 -5.85 -13.26
N LEU A 202 -4.58 -5.15 -12.74
CA LEU A 202 -3.20 -5.17 -13.23
C LEU A 202 -2.37 -6.33 -12.65
N LYS A 203 -2.97 -7.15 -11.77
CA LYS A 203 -2.32 -8.26 -11.05
C LYS A 203 -1.05 -7.82 -10.31
N LEU A 204 -1.14 -6.68 -9.62
CA LEU A 204 -0.01 -6.07 -8.92
C LEU A 204 0.06 -6.53 -7.47
N SER A 205 1.28 -6.86 -7.06
CA SER A 205 1.69 -7.10 -5.69
C SER A 205 2.62 -5.97 -5.24
N MET A 206 2.63 -5.68 -3.94
CA MET A 206 3.51 -4.68 -3.33
C MET A 206 4.70 -5.36 -2.65
N ARG A 207 5.91 -4.92 -2.96
CA ARG A 207 7.13 -5.30 -2.23
C ARG A 207 7.69 -4.08 -1.53
N MET A 208 7.87 -4.17 -0.21
CA MET A 208 8.38 -3.06 0.60
C MET A 208 9.88 -3.19 0.83
N ASP A 209 10.56 -2.06 0.78
CA ASP A 209 11.93 -1.87 1.26
C ASP A 209 11.90 -0.80 2.37
N TRP A 210 11.84 -1.27 3.61
CA TRP A 210 11.74 -0.40 4.79
C TRP A 210 13.06 0.30 5.13
N ASP A 211 14.19 -0.21 4.64
CA ASP A 211 15.50 0.40 4.91
C ASP A 211 15.72 1.63 4.02
N GLN A 212 15.07 1.66 2.86
CA GLN A 212 15.18 2.75 1.88
C GLN A 212 13.93 3.62 1.77
N ASP A 213 12.90 3.38 2.60
CA ASP A 213 11.58 4.03 2.50
C ASP A 213 11.01 3.96 1.08
N MET A 214 11.12 2.79 0.45
CA MET A 214 10.66 2.55 -0.92
C MET A 214 9.74 1.33 -1.00
N PHE A 215 8.99 1.26 -2.10
CA PHE A 215 8.25 0.06 -2.45
C PHE A 215 8.17 -0.12 -3.96
N GLN A 216 7.82 -1.32 -4.39
CA GLN A 216 7.59 -1.63 -5.80
C GLN A 216 6.22 -2.24 -6.01
N LEU A 217 5.53 -1.79 -7.06
CA LEU A 217 4.43 -2.53 -7.67
C LEU A 217 5.00 -3.43 -8.75
N TYR A 218 4.74 -4.73 -8.63
CA TYR A 218 5.25 -5.72 -9.57
C TYR A 218 4.18 -6.75 -9.92
N GLN A 219 4.30 -7.36 -11.09
CA GLN A 219 3.43 -8.48 -11.51
C GLN A 219 4.09 -9.80 -11.12
N ASP A 220 3.33 -10.69 -10.48
CA ASP A 220 3.81 -12.04 -10.19
C ASP A 220 3.94 -12.84 -11.49
N GLN A 221 5.17 -13.27 -11.81
CA GLN A 221 5.51 -13.97 -13.05
C GLN A 221 4.90 -15.36 -13.19
N ALA A 222 4.20 -15.86 -12.17
CA ALA A 222 3.50 -17.15 -12.21
C ALA A 222 2.39 -17.21 -13.27
N ASN A 223 1.93 -16.07 -13.80
CA ASN A 223 0.80 -15.99 -14.74
C ASN A 223 1.18 -15.55 -16.18
N GLN A 224 2.46 -15.44 -16.53
CA GLN A 224 2.89 -14.97 -17.86
C GLN A 224 3.13 -16.09 -18.90
N LYS A 225 2.89 -17.37 -18.56
CA LYS A 225 3.23 -18.51 -19.44
C LYS A 225 2.18 -18.92 -20.49
N ASP A 226 0.98 -18.36 -20.51
CA ASP A 226 -0.14 -18.94 -21.30
C ASP A 226 -0.57 -18.19 -22.57
N GLU A 227 0.13 -17.14 -23.00
CA GLU A 227 -0.20 -16.46 -24.27
C GLU A 227 0.96 -16.49 -25.25
N SER A 228 1.30 -17.70 -25.71
CA SER A 228 2.01 -17.86 -26.99
C SER A 228 0.98 -18.25 -28.08
N PRO A 229 0.95 -17.55 -29.22
CA PRO A 229 -0.01 -17.86 -30.28
C PRO A 229 0.37 -19.21 -30.89
N ILE A 230 -0.58 -20.14 -30.84
CA ILE A 230 -0.54 -21.38 -31.61
C ILE A 230 -0.35 -21.00 -33.08
N ARG A 231 0.89 -21.13 -33.57
CA ARG A 231 1.17 -21.09 -35.00
C ARG A 231 0.53 -22.33 -35.60
N LYS A 232 -0.60 -22.14 -36.29
CA LYS A 232 -1.12 -23.14 -37.23
C LYS A 232 -0.15 -23.21 -38.40
N ALA A 233 0.44 -24.38 -38.60
CA ALA A 233 1.05 -24.82 -39.86
C ALA A 233 0.19 -25.98 -40.38
#